data_AF-A0A967SHF3-F1
#
_entry.id   AF-A0A967SHF3-F1
#
_cell.length_a   1.000
_cell.length_b   1.000
_cell.length_c   1.000
_cell.angle_alpha   90.00
_cell.angle_beta   90.00
_cell.angle_gamma   90.00
#
_symmetry.space_group_name_H-M   'P 1'
#
loop_
_entity.id
_entity.type
_entity.pdbx_description
1 polymer ?
#
loop_
_entity_poly.entity_id
_entity_poly.type
_entity_poly.pdbx_seq_one_letter_code
_entity_poly.pdbx_strand_id
1 'polypeptide(L)'
;RTDMVAGLVARDPQGFILTGRDVMRDGRRPPGWTLDRDPLMFETSVPGVFAAGDARRGSGKRVAAAVGEGSATVGAVHEYLRTV
;
A
#
# COMPACT_ATOMS: atom_id res chain seq x y z
N ARG A 1 2.54 15.01 -1.91
CA ARG A 1 1.25 14.75 -1.21
C ARG A 1 0.33 14.00 -2.16
N THR A 2 -0.55 13.14 -1.66
CA THR A 2 -1.34 12.20 -2.48
C THR A 2 -2.83 12.56 -2.47
N ASP A 3 -3.15 13.83 -2.74
CA ASP A 3 -4.52 14.35 -2.60
C ASP A 3 -5.49 13.82 -3.66
N MET A 4 -4.98 13.44 -4.83
CA MET A 4 -5.77 12.79 -5.89
C MET A 4 -6.42 11.46 -5.48
N VAL A 5 -5.92 10.80 -4.42
CA VAL A 5 -6.48 9.55 -3.88
C VAL A 5 -7.09 9.73 -2.49
N ALA A 6 -7.33 10.97 -2.08
CA ALA A 6 -8.00 11.28 -0.82
C ALA A 6 -9.38 10.60 -0.74
N GLY A 7 -9.63 9.89 0.36
CA GLY A 7 -10.89 9.16 0.57
C GLY A 7 -10.99 7.82 -0.15
N LEU A 8 -10.07 7.51 -1.08
CA LEU A 8 -10.02 6.21 -1.75
C LEU A 8 -9.12 5.22 -1.02
N VAL A 9 -7.96 5.67 -0.53
CA VAL A 9 -7.02 4.85 0.23
C VAL A 9 -6.68 5.51 1.56
N ALA A 10 -6.33 4.71 2.57
CA ALA A 10 -5.87 5.19 3.86
C ALA A 10 -4.54 5.94 3.72
N ARG A 11 -4.46 7.10 4.38
CA ARG A 11 -3.29 7.99 4.37
C ARG A 11 -2.92 8.40 5.79
N ASP A 12 -1.66 8.70 6.02
CA ASP A 12 -1.21 9.31 7.26
C ASP A 12 -1.56 10.81 7.34
N PRO A 13 -1.43 11.46 8.51
CA PRO A 13 -1.70 12.90 8.65
C PRO A 13 -0.84 13.80 7.74
N GLN A 14 0.30 13.30 7.25
CA GLN A 14 1.19 14.00 6.33
C GLN A 14 0.77 13.85 4.85
N GLY A 15 -0.23 13.01 4.57
CA GLY A 15 -0.79 12.80 3.24
C GLY A 15 0.00 11.79 2.40
N PHE A 16 0.69 10.84 3.03
CA PHE A 16 1.29 9.67 2.38
C PHE A 16 0.39 8.44 2.52
N ILE A 17 0.41 7.58 1.50
CA ILE A 17 -0.41 6.36 1.46
C ILE A 17 0.12 5.34 2.47
N LEU A 18 -0.76 4.77 3.28
CA LEU A 18 -0.43 3.64 4.14
C LEU A 18 -0.41 2.36 3.32
N THR A 19 0.54 1.46 3.58
CA THR A 19 0.70 0.21 2.83
C THR A 19 1.06 -0.98 3.72
N GLY A 20 0.65 -2.20 3.33
CA GLY A 20 1.00 -3.44 4.00
C GLY A 20 0.65 -3.41 5.49
N ARG A 21 1.62 -3.62 6.38
CA ARG A 21 1.37 -3.58 7.82
C ARG A 21 0.89 -2.22 8.34
N ASP A 22 1.19 -1.13 7.65
CA ASP A 22 0.79 0.21 8.09
C ASP A 22 -0.71 0.48 7.90
N VAL A 23 -1.43 -0.32 7.10
CA VAL A 23 -2.90 -0.22 7.02
C VAL A 23 -3.61 -1.06 8.09
N MET A 24 -2.88 -1.93 8.78
CA MET A 24 -3.41 -2.72 9.89
C MET A 24 -3.48 -1.85 11.15
N ARG A 25 -4.61 -1.88 11.86
CA ARG A 25 -4.79 -1.14 13.11
C ARG A 25 -5.21 -2.09 14.21
N ASP A 26 -4.44 -2.13 15.31
CA ASP A 26 -4.68 -3.00 16.46
C ASP A 26 -4.87 -4.49 16.06
N GLY A 27 -4.06 -4.95 15.09
CA GLY A 27 -4.12 -6.31 14.56
C GLY A 27 -5.31 -6.59 13.63
N ARG A 28 -6.12 -5.59 13.28
CA ARG A 28 -7.29 -5.72 12.42
C ARG A 28 -7.04 -5.16 11.02
N ARG A 29 -7.62 -5.83 10.03
CA ARG A 29 -7.67 -5.41 8.63
C ARG A 29 -8.45 -4.10 8.48
N PRO A 30 -8.16 -3.27 7.45
CA PRO A 30 -8.84 -2.01 7.26
C PRO A 30 -10.36 -2.22 6.99
N PRO A 31 -11.21 -1.21 7.28
CA PRO A 31 -12.63 -1.30 6.97
C PRO A 31 -12.88 -1.59 5.48
N GLY A 32 -13.84 -2.49 5.19
CA GLY A 32 -14.17 -2.87 3.82
C GLY A 32 -13.21 -3.87 3.19
N TRP A 33 -12.25 -4.41 3.94
CA TRP A 33 -11.35 -5.46 3.46
C TRP A 33 -12.09 -6.79 3.27
N THR A 34 -12.12 -7.30 2.04
CA THR A 34 -12.93 -8.46 1.64
C THR A 34 -12.16 -9.77 1.54
N LEU A 35 -10.83 -9.73 1.54
CA LEU A 35 -10.00 -10.92 1.30
C LEU A 35 -9.65 -11.64 2.60
N ASP A 36 -9.56 -12.98 2.52
CA ASP A 36 -9.16 -13.83 3.64
C ASP A 36 -7.62 -13.94 3.79
N ARG A 37 -6.97 -12.78 3.85
CA ARG A 37 -5.54 -12.61 4.07
C ARG A 37 -5.24 -11.16 4.42
N ASP A 38 -4.10 -10.93 5.06
CA ASP A 38 -3.66 -9.59 5.42
C ASP A 38 -3.10 -8.85 4.20
N PRO A 39 -3.12 -7.49 4.19
CA PRO A 39 -2.56 -6.68 3.12
C PRO A 39 -1.13 -7.09 2.74
N LEU A 40 -0.88 -7.27 1.43
CA LEU A 40 0.43 -7.62 0.91
C LEU A 40 1.40 -6.44 1.07
N MET A 41 2.69 -6.71 0.89
CA MET A 41 3.69 -5.64 0.85
C MET A 41 3.32 -4.63 -0.26
N PHE A 42 3.38 -3.34 0.07
CA PHE A 42 2.99 -2.21 -0.78
C PHE A 42 1.50 -2.09 -1.12
N GLU A 43 0.65 -3.02 -0.67
CA GLU A 43 -0.78 -2.94 -0.91
C GLU A 43 -1.43 -1.92 0.03
N THR A 44 -2.34 -1.13 -0.50
CA THR A 44 -3.05 -0.07 0.24
C THR A 44 -4.19 -0.66 1.07
N SER A 45 -5.04 0.21 1.64
CA SER A 45 -6.25 -0.23 2.34
C SER A 45 -7.33 -0.80 1.42
N VAL A 46 -7.16 -0.70 0.10
CA VAL A 46 -8.05 -1.26 -0.91
C VAL A 46 -7.36 -2.47 -1.54
N PRO A 47 -7.96 -3.68 -1.48
CA PRO A 47 -7.42 -4.86 -2.12
C PRO A 47 -7.10 -4.64 -3.60
N GLY A 48 -5.92 -5.09 -4.04
CA GLY A 48 -5.46 -4.97 -5.43
C GLY A 48 -4.91 -3.60 -5.82
N VAL A 49 -4.96 -2.60 -4.95
CA VAL A 49 -4.35 -1.28 -5.18
C VAL A 49 -3.04 -1.19 -4.41
N PHE A 50 -1.96 -0.81 -5.10
CA PHE A 50 -0.62 -0.77 -4.55
C PHE A 50 0.00 0.62 -4.65
N ALA A 51 0.90 0.95 -3.72
CA ALA A 51 1.67 2.21 -3.73
C ALA A 51 3.15 1.96 -3.40
N ALA A 52 4.03 2.54 -4.21
CA ALA A 52 5.48 2.43 -4.07
C ALA A 52 6.15 3.80 -4.12
N GLY A 53 7.40 3.86 -3.64
CA GLY A 53 8.21 5.06 -3.71
C GLY A 53 7.65 6.19 -2.86
N ASP A 54 7.85 7.44 -3.31
CA ASP A 54 7.63 8.61 -2.44
C ASP A 54 6.17 8.91 -2.11
N ALA A 55 5.23 8.22 -2.74
CA ALA A 55 3.81 8.29 -2.46
C ALA A 55 3.42 7.64 -1.13
N ARG A 56 4.16 6.61 -0.66
CA ARG A 56 3.82 5.86 0.55
C ARG A 56 4.55 6.36 1.80
N ARG A 57 3.96 6.07 2.97
CA ARG A 57 4.54 6.36 4.29
C ARG A 57 5.82 5.54 4.48
N GLY A 58 6.84 6.15 5.10
CA GLY A 58 8.09 5.45 5.43
C GLY A 58 8.99 5.12 4.22
N SER A 59 8.73 5.69 3.04
CA SER A 59 9.67 5.58 1.92
C SER A 59 10.97 6.34 2.19
N GLY A 60 12.07 5.88 1.60
CA GLY A 60 13.39 6.48 1.78
C GLY A 60 13.63 7.82 1.09
N LYS A 61 12.61 8.41 0.44
CA LYS A 61 12.67 9.70 -0.30
C LYS A 61 13.85 9.83 -1.26
N ARG A 62 14.13 8.75 -2.00
CA ARG A 62 15.26 8.63 -2.92
C ARG A 62 14.85 7.87 -4.18
N VAL A 63 15.34 8.34 -5.33
CA VAL A 63 15.02 7.77 -6.65
C VAL A 63 15.36 6.27 -6.72
N ALA A 64 16.58 5.88 -6.35
CA ALA A 64 17.00 4.47 -6.41
C ALA A 64 16.12 3.55 -5.52
N ALA A 65 15.73 4.02 -4.34
CA ALA A 65 14.82 3.28 -3.47
C ALA A 65 13.42 3.17 -4.07
N ALA A 66 12.88 4.25 -4.64
CA ALA A 66 11.58 4.25 -5.30
C ALA A 66 11.54 3.29 -6.50
N VAL A 67 12.62 3.22 -7.30
CA VAL A 67 12.75 2.26 -8.40
C VAL A 67 12.73 0.82 -7.88
N GLY A 68 13.49 0.54 -6.81
CA GLY A 68 13.52 -0.79 -6.18
C GLY A 68 12.16 -1.20 -5.61
N GLU A 69 11.48 -0.31 -4.89
CA GLU A 69 10.13 -0.54 -4.38
C GLU A 69 9.12 -0.78 -5.51
N GLY A 70 9.20 -0.02 -6.61
CA GLY A 70 8.36 -0.22 -7.79
C GLY A 70 8.53 -1.61 -8.40
N SER A 71 9.78 -2.06 -8.56
CA SER A 71 10.08 -3.43 -9.03
C SER A 71 9.51 -4.50 -8.09
N ALA A 72 9.73 -4.36 -6.78
CA ALA A 72 9.24 -5.32 -5.79
C ALA A 72 7.70 -5.37 -5.73
N THR A 73 7.02 -4.25 -5.97
CA THR A 73 5.55 -4.16 -5.99
C THR A 73 4.94 -5.06 -7.07
N VAL A 74 5.61 -5.25 -8.21
CA VAL A 74 5.14 -6.17 -9.28
C VAL A 74 5.00 -7.60 -8.77
N GLY A 75 5.92 -8.06 -7.91
CA GLY A 75 5.83 -9.38 -7.28
C GLY A 75 4.57 -9.53 -6.42
N ALA A 76 4.24 -8.50 -5.62
CA ALA A 76 3.03 -8.47 -4.81
C ALA A 76 1.75 -8.42 -5.66
N VAL A 77 1.77 -7.72 -6.80
CA VAL A 77 0.67 -7.74 -7.77
C VAL A 77 0.45 -9.15 -8.33
N HIS A 78 1.51 -9.85 -8.73
CA HIS A 78 1.38 -11.24 -9.18
C HIS A 78 0.87 -12.18 -8.09
N GLU A 79 1.22 -11.93 -6.82
CA GLU A 79 0.65 -12.67 -5.70
C GLU A 79 -0.84 -12.41 -5.53
N TYR A 80 -1.26 -11.14 -5.56
CA TYR A 80 -2.67 -10.77 -5.51
C TYR A 80 -3.48 -11.43 -6.64
N LEU A 81 -2.97 -11.40 -7.87
CA LEU A 81 -3.64 -11.98 -9.03
C LEU A 81 -3.80 -13.52 -8.95
N ARG A 82 -3.05 -14.21 -8.09
CA ARG A 82 -3.26 -15.65 -7.84
C ARG A 82 -4.40 -15.94 -6.87
N THR A 83 -4.95 -14.91 -6.22
CA THR A 83 -5.95 -15.03 -5.15
C THR A 83 -7.34 -14.49 -5.52
N VAL A 84 -7.51 -13.99 -6.75
CA VAL A 84 -8.75 -13.41 -7.28
C VAL A 84 -9.34 -14.24 -8.41
#